data_AF-A0A7S3NZR7-F1
#
_entry.id   AF-A0A7S3NZR7-F1
#
_cell.length_a   1.000
_cell.length_b   1.000
_cell.length_c   1.000
_cell.angle_alpha   90.00
_cell.angle_beta   90.00
_cell.angle_gamma   90.00
#
_symmetry.space_group_name_H-M   'P 1'
#
loop_
_entity.id
_entity.type
_entity.pdbx_description
1 polymer ?
#
loop_
_entity_poly.entity_id
_entity_poly.type
_entity_poly.pdbx_seq_one_letter_code
_entity_poly.pdbx_strand_id
1 'polypeptide(L)'
;MGAEAMPCQLKYEEVHLNRDENIVAIKGSHGEIIDHVIFITSQGRNIRFGLSDGGDPFDFKIPGGVCVAALKGGFGGHLHNIGCSTTPLVQPLQYQYAYDGKQRVEYKISAGKTHKDTEIYNDIEILKSTEGQHRIRSIKVFYDDEFVHG
;
A
#
# COMPACT_ATOMS: atom_id res chain seq x y z
N MET A 1 28.41 -17.24 -27.08
CA MET A 1 28.20 -16.82 -25.69
C MET A 1 26.73 -16.50 -25.55
N GLY A 2 25.93 -17.45 -25.06
CA GLY A 2 24.55 -17.18 -24.70
C GLY A 2 24.56 -16.50 -23.33
N ALA A 3 23.91 -15.35 -23.21
CA ALA A 3 23.56 -14.83 -21.90
C ALA A 3 22.51 -15.79 -21.33
N GLU A 4 22.88 -16.58 -20.32
CA GLU A 4 21.91 -17.27 -19.50
C GLU A 4 21.05 -16.19 -18.82
N ALA A 5 19.75 -16.19 -19.10
CA ALA A 5 18.82 -15.35 -18.37
C ALA A 5 18.88 -15.80 -16.91
N MET A 6 19.41 -14.93 -16.04
CA MET A 6 19.36 -15.15 -14.60
C MET A 6 17.90 -15.34 -14.20
N PRO A 7 17.55 -16.39 -13.43
CA PRO A 7 16.17 -16.60 -13.03
C PRO A 7 15.70 -15.38 -12.23
N CYS A 8 14.58 -14.77 -12.65
CA CYS A 8 13.95 -13.68 -11.93
C CYS A 8 13.61 -14.18 -10.52
N GLN A 9 14.37 -13.75 -9.53
CA GLN A 9 14.25 -14.27 -8.17
C GLN A 9 13.24 -13.41 -7.43
N LEU A 10 12.08 -13.99 -7.11
CA LEU A 10 11.09 -13.36 -6.26
C LEU A 10 11.73 -12.98 -4.91
N LYS A 11 11.64 -11.69 -4.58
CA LYS A 11 12.10 -11.09 -3.33
C LYS A 11 10.94 -10.96 -2.37
N TYR A 12 11.26 -11.04 -1.08
CA TYR A 12 10.33 -10.78 0.01
C TYR A 12 10.94 -9.73 0.93
N GLU A 13 10.16 -8.71 1.25
CA GLU A 13 10.59 -7.67 2.18
C GLU A 13 9.46 -7.32 3.15
N GLU A 14 9.80 -7.23 4.43
CA GLU A 14 8.92 -6.69 5.46
C GLU A 14 9.50 -5.39 6.00
N VAL A 15 8.73 -4.31 5.86
CA VAL A 15 9.12 -2.99 6.36
C VAL A 15 8.28 -2.65 7.56
N HIS A 16 8.94 -2.54 8.71
CA HIS A 16 8.32 -2.05 9.94
C HIS A 16 8.26 -0.52 9.97
N LEU A 17 7.13 0.00 10.44
CA LEU A 17 6.95 1.41 10.76
C LEU A 17 7.22 1.64 12.25
N ASN A 18 7.88 2.75 12.56
CA ASN A 18 8.06 3.19 13.95
C ASN A 18 6.71 3.46 14.65
N ARG A 19 6.74 3.62 15.98
CA ARG A 19 5.51 3.91 16.76
C ARG A 19 4.78 5.16 16.26
N ASP A 20 5.53 6.17 15.85
CA ASP A 20 5.02 7.49 15.45
C ASP A 20 5.20 7.73 13.94
N GLU A 21 5.31 6.65 13.18
CA GLU A 21 5.46 6.69 11.72
C GLU A 21 4.20 6.15 11.06
N ASN A 22 3.73 6.90 10.05
CA ASN A 22 2.56 6.56 9.27
C ASN A 22 2.89 6.70 7.77
N ILE A 23 2.13 6.01 6.93
CA ILE A 23 2.19 6.22 5.48
C ILE A 23 1.34 7.46 5.15
N VAL A 24 1.93 8.39 4.41
CA VAL A 24 1.34 9.69 4.05
C VAL A 24 1.28 9.91 2.54
N ALA A 25 1.86 9.03 1.74
CA ALA A 25 1.57 8.95 0.31
C ALA A 25 1.89 7.55 -0.22
N ILE A 26 1.20 7.17 -1.29
CA ILE A 26 1.49 5.98 -2.07
C ILE A 26 1.59 6.42 -3.52
N LYS A 27 2.69 6.10 -4.18
CA LYS A 27 2.92 6.41 -5.59
C LYS A 27 3.38 5.17 -6.32
N GLY A 28 3.42 5.24 -7.63
CA GLY A 28 4.00 4.18 -8.44
C GLY A 28 3.68 4.34 -9.90
N SER A 29 3.83 3.25 -10.64
CA SER A 29 3.35 3.13 -12.01
C SER A 29 2.64 1.80 -12.23
N HIS A 30 1.76 1.76 -13.22
CA HIS A 30 1.11 0.52 -13.64
C HIS A 30 0.87 0.45 -15.15
N GLY A 31 1.09 -0.73 -15.72
CA GLY A 31 0.58 -1.13 -17.03
C GLY A 31 -0.69 -1.96 -16.90
N GLU A 32 -0.62 -3.21 -17.37
CA GLU A 32 -1.62 -4.25 -17.07
C GLU A 32 -1.54 -4.72 -15.61
N ILE A 33 -0.35 -4.63 -15.02
CA ILE A 33 -0.04 -4.95 -13.61
C ILE A 33 0.74 -3.78 -13.00
N ILE A 34 0.94 -3.80 -11.68
CA ILE A 34 1.73 -2.81 -10.96
C ILE A 34 3.22 -3.05 -11.22
N ASP A 35 3.86 -2.07 -11.89
CA ASP A 35 5.30 -2.04 -12.15
C ASP A 35 6.08 -1.80 -10.86
N HIS A 36 5.70 -0.76 -10.12
CA HIS A 36 6.30 -0.46 -8.82
C HIS A 36 5.35 0.29 -7.90
N VAL A 37 5.64 0.21 -6.60
CA VAL A 37 4.96 0.99 -5.56
C VAL A 37 6.01 1.66 -4.68
N ILE A 38 5.76 2.92 -4.34
CA ILE A 38 6.55 3.71 -3.40
C ILE A 38 5.65 4.14 -2.25
N PHE A 39 5.97 3.70 -1.04
CA PHE A 39 5.37 4.20 0.20
C PHE A 39 6.21 5.33 0.76
N ILE A 40 5.58 6.48 0.97
CA ILE A 40 6.21 7.65 1.61
C ILE A 40 5.69 7.76 3.03
N THR A 41 6.60 7.84 4.00
CA THR A 41 6.24 7.89 5.42
C THR A 41 6.33 9.30 6.01
N SER A 42 5.64 9.52 7.12
CA SER A 42 5.69 10.79 7.88
C SER A 42 7.07 11.14 8.41
N GLN A 43 8.02 10.19 8.39
CA GLN A 43 9.42 10.39 8.77
C GLN A 43 10.34 10.58 7.55
N GLY A 44 9.78 10.73 6.35
CA GLY A 44 10.52 11.03 5.13
C GLY A 44 11.16 9.80 4.46
N ARG A 45 10.83 8.58 4.87
CA ARG A 45 11.30 7.38 4.15
C ARG A 45 10.53 7.25 2.83
N ASN A 46 11.26 6.87 1.78
CA ASN A 46 10.70 6.43 0.51
C ASN A 46 11.05 4.95 0.34
N ILE A 47 10.04 4.09 0.41
CA ILE A 47 10.21 2.63 0.37
C ILE A 47 9.66 2.16 -0.98
N ARG A 48 10.54 1.70 -1.87
CA ARG A 48 10.18 1.29 -3.24
C ARG A 48 10.21 -0.23 -3.38
N PHE A 49 9.20 -0.77 -4.05
CA PHE A 49 9.10 -2.18 -4.45
C PHE A 49 8.82 -2.26 -5.96
N GLY A 50 9.49 -3.18 -6.66
CA GLY A 50 9.52 -3.23 -8.13
C GLY A 50 10.49 -2.20 -8.74
N LEU A 51 11.23 -2.60 -9.78
CA LEU A 51 12.22 -1.73 -10.43
C LEU A 51 11.79 -1.24 -11.83
N SER A 52 10.72 -1.77 -12.42
CA SER A 52 10.18 -1.22 -13.66
C SER A 52 9.65 0.21 -13.43
N ASP A 53 10.10 1.15 -14.25
CA ASP A 53 9.53 2.51 -14.36
C ASP A 53 8.55 2.62 -15.54
N GLY A 54 8.11 1.48 -16.10
CA GLY A 54 7.11 1.42 -17.17
C GLY A 54 5.71 1.85 -16.73
N GLY A 55 4.76 1.81 -17.67
CA GLY A 55 3.35 2.07 -17.39
C GLY A 55 2.97 3.54 -17.15
N ASP A 56 1.74 3.75 -16.69
CA ASP A 56 1.20 5.06 -16.34
C ASP A 56 1.43 5.35 -14.85
N PRO A 57 1.91 6.56 -14.49
CA PRO A 57 2.18 6.91 -13.10
C PRO A 57 0.89 7.16 -12.32
N PHE A 58 0.91 6.83 -11.03
CA PHE A 58 -0.14 7.20 -10.07
C PHE A 58 0.45 7.85 -8.81
N ASP A 59 -0.34 8.75 -8.20
CA ASP A 59 0.03 9.46 -6.98
C ASP A 59 -1.20 9.63 -6.08
N PHE A 60 -1.26 8.83 -5.01
CA PHE A 60 -2.27 8.98 -3.96
C PHE A 60 -1.80 10.07 -3.00
N LYS A 61 -2.20 11.30 -3.31
CA LYS A 61 -2.03 12.45 -2.43
C LYS A 61 -2.99 12.33 -1.24
N ILE A 62 -2.46 11.89 -0.11
CA ILE A 62 -3.23 11.80 1.13
C ILE A 62 -3.35 13.22 1.72
N PRO A 63 -4.57 13.71 2.02
CA PRO A 63 -4.74 15.04 2.59
C PRO A 63 -4.00 15.22 3.92
N GLY A 64 -3.61 16.47 4.22
CA GLY A 64 -3.03 16.79 5.52
C GLY A 64 -4.00 16.47 6.67
N GLY A 65 -3.47 15.96 7.78
CA GLY A 65 -4.27 15.59 8.95
C GLY A 65 -4.89 14.19 8.89
N VAL A 66 -4.63 13.40 7.83
CA VAL A 66 -4.96 11.98 7.77
C VAL A 66 -3.74 11.14 7.37
N CYS A 67 -3.78 9.83 7.62
CA CYS A 67 -2.78 8.86 7.18
C CYS A 67 -3.45 7.61 6.60
N VAL A 68 -2.68 6.77 5.91
CA VAL A 68 -3.18 5.49 5.41
C VAL A 68 -3.40 4.52 6.57
N ALA A 69 -4.62 3.99 6.65
CA ALA A 69 -5.07 3.06 7.69
C ALA A 69 -5.14 1.61 7.20
N ALA A 70 -5.44 1.44 5.91
CA ALA A 70 -5.78 0.15 5.31
C ALA A 70 -5.43 0.15 3.82
N LEU A 71 -5.03 -1.01 3.31
CA LEU A 71 -4.81 -1.23 1.89
C LEU A 71 -5.94 -2.07 1.29
N LYS A 72 -6.10 -1.92 -0.01
CA LYS A 72 -6.91 -2.80 -0.84
C LYS A 72 -6.16 -3.05 -2.14
N GLY A 73 -6.42 -4.16 -2.79
CA GLY A 73 -5.80 -4.48 -4.06
C GLY A 73 -6.43 -5.67 -4.74
N GLY A 74 -5.97 -5.92 -5.95
CA GLY A 74 -6.35 -7.05 -6.77
C GLY A 74 -5.11 -7.85 -7.13
N PHE A 75 -5.15 -9.16 -6.95
CA PHE A 75 -4.02 -10.06 -7.22
C PHE A 75 -4.44 -11.26 -8.07
N GLY A 76 -3.58 -11.69 -8.99
CA GLY A 76 -3.78 -12.87 -9.85
C GLY A 76 -2.46 -13.57 -10.25
N GLY A 77 -1.44 -13.50 -9.39
CA GLY A 77 -0.05 -13.87 -9.69
C GLY A 77 0.90 -12.66 -9.69
N HIS A 78 0.36 -11.50 -10.06
CA HIS A 78 0.93 -10.18 -9.84
C HIS A 78 -0.08 -9.26 -9.16
N LEU A 79 0.39 -8.13 -8.62
CA LEU A 79 -0.49 -7.08 -8.14
C LEU A 79 -1.06 -6.33 -9.35
N HIS A 80 -2.37 -6.40 -9.56
CA HIS A 80 -3.06 -5.77 -10.70
C HIS A 80 -3.48 -4.35 -10.40
N ASN A 81 -3.93 -4.11 -9.17
CA ASN A 81 -4.33 -2.80 -8.69
C ASN A 81 -4.04 -2.67 -7.20
N ILE A 82 -3.86 -1.42 -6.78
CA ILE A 82 -3.68 -1.04 -5.39
C ILE A 82 -4.59 0.13 -5.07
N GLY A 83 -5.05 0.19 -3.84
CA GLY A 83 -5.74 1.33 -3.29
C GLY A 83 -5.56 1.39 -1.79
N CYS A 84 -6.07 2.46 -1.22
CA CYS A 84 -5.97 2.67 0.21
C CYS A 84 -7.22 3.31 0.80
N SER A 85 -7.20 3.38 2.12
CA SER A 85 -8.18 4.06 2.93
C SER A 85 -7.51 4.77 4.07
N THR A 86 -8.01 5.96 4.38
CA THR A 86 -7.36 6.89 5.30
C THR A 86 -8.07 6.99 6.64
N THR A 87 -7.36 7.43 7.65
CA THR A 87 -7.89 7.75 8.97
C THR A 87 -7.25 9.03 9.49
N PRO A 88 -7.92 9.80 10.35
CA PRO A 88 -7.35 10.98 10.98
C PRO A 88 -6.02 10.71 11.68
N LEU A 89 -5.03 11.56 11.45
CA LEU A 89 -3.73 11.46 12.11
C LEU A 89 -3.90 11.86 13.58
N VAL A 90 -3.84 10.89 14.47
CA VAL A 90 -3.86 11.11 15.92
C VAL A 90 -2.45 11.06 16.48
N GLN A 91 -2.17 11.94 17.44
CA GLN A 91 -0.94 11.86 18.20
C GLN A 91 -0.96 10.65 19.14
N PRO A 92 0.21 10.01 19.41
CA PRO A 92 0.33 8.80 20.23
C PRO A 92 -0.35 8.84 21.61
N LEU A 93 -0.52 10.04 22.19
CA LEU A 93 -1.16 10.24 23.50
C LEU A 93 -2.68 10.40 23.46
N GLN A 94 -3.28 10.54 22.27
CA GLN A 94 -4.72 10.79 22.10
C GLN A 94 -5.53 9.55 21.65
N TYR A 95 -4.86 8.44 21.32
CA TYR A 95 -5.51 7.19 20.89
C TYR A 95 -6.53 6.64 21.90
N GLN A 96 -6.39 6.94 23.20
CA GLN A 96 -7.28 6.44 24.25
C GLN A 96 -8.46 7.39 24.58
N TYR A 97 -8.44 8.65 24.16
CA TYR A 97 -9.34 9.67 24.72
C TYR A 97 -10.10 10.53 23.70
N ALA A 98 -9.77 10.48 22.41
CA ALA A 98 -10.18 11.54 21.50
C ALA A 98 -11.22 11.18 20.42
N TYR A 99 -11.68 9.93 20.27
CA TYR A 99 -12.43 9.55 19.06
C TYR A 99 -13.76 8.84 19.30
N ASP A 100 -14.83 9.39 18.69
CA ASP A 100 -16.06 8.69 18.37
C ASP A 100 -15.74 7.64 17.30
N GLY A 101 -15.91 6.35 17.62
CA GLY A 101 -15.58 5.19 16.77
C GLY A 101 -16.31 5.12 15.42
N LYS A 102 -17.04 6.18 15.05
CA LYS A 102 -17.77 6.36 13.79
C LYS A 102 -16.98 7.04 12.68
N GLN A 103 -15.88 7.74 12.97
CA GLN A 103 -15.04 8.31 11.91
C GLN A 103 -14.19 7.23 11.24
N ARG A 104 -14.81 6.60 10.23
CA ARG A 104 -14.23 5.54 9.42
C ARG A 104 -13.88 6.07 8.04
N VAL A 105 -12.66 5.77 7.59
CA VAL A 105 -12.27 5.58 6.19
C VAL A 105 -12.93 6.55 5.20
N GLU A 106 -12.32 7.72 5.01
CA GLU A 106 -12.92 8.78 4.17
C GLU A 106 -12.51 8.73 2.69
N TYR A 107 -11.30 8.24 2.37
CA TYR A 107 -10.78 8.35 1.00
C TYR A 107 -10.49 6.98 0.38
N LYS A 108 -11.26 6.61 -0.63
CA LYS A 108 -11.00 5.45 -1.49
C LYS A 108 -10.36 5.92 -2.79
N ILE A 109 -9.05 5.74 -2.89
CA ILE A 109 -8.31 5.95 -4.13
C ILE A 109 -7.73 4.60 -4.55
N SER A 110 -7.70 4.32 -5.85
CA SER A 110 -7.08 3.13 -6.43
C SER A 110 -6.47 3.42 -7.79
N ALA A 111 -5.46 2.64 -8.16
CA ALA A 111 -4.75 2.67 -9.43
C ALA A 111 -4.50 1.22 -9.89
N GLY A 112 -4.28 1.04 -11.19
CA GLY A 112 -4.19 -0.27 -11.82
C GLY A 112 -5.52 -0.78 -12.37
N LYS A 113 -5.45 -1.93 -13.06
CA LYS A 113 -6.58 -2.54 -13.76
C LYS A 113 -7.15 -3.72 -12.97
N THR A 114 -8.35 -4.15 -13.36
CA THR A 114 -8.97 -5.38 -12.87
C THR A 114 -9.12 -6.33 -14.04
N HIS A 115 -8.62 -7.55 -13.87
CA HIS A 115 -8.64 -8.63 -14.84
C HIS A 115 -9.56 -9.77 -14.38
N LYS A 116 -9.82 -10.73 -15.28
CA LYS A 116 -10.74 -11.85 -15.02
C LYS A 116 -10.29 -12.75 -13.87
N ASP A 117 -8.99 -12.86 -13.67
CA ASP A 117 -8.29 -13.64 -12.64
C ASP A 117 -7.98 -12.83 -11.37
N THR A 118 -8.48 -11.60 -11.27
CA THR A 118 -8.19 -10.74 -10.12
C THR A 118 -9.01 -11.15 -8.90
N GLU A 119 -8.32 -11.65 -7.88
CA GLU A 119 -8.86 -11.82 -6.54
C GLU A 119 -8.77 -10.51 -5.76
N ILE A 120 -9.87 -10.11 -5.12
CA ILE A 120 -9.97 -8.83 -4.40
C ILE A 120 -9.59 -9.01 -2.94
N TYR A 121 -8.64 -8.21 -2.47
CA TYR A 121 -8.25 -8.08 -1.07
C TYR A 121 -8.60 -6.67 -0.59
N ASN A 122 -9.27 -6.58 0.56
CA ASN A 122 -9.71 -5.30 1.12
C ASN A 122 -9.69 -5.35 2.64
N ASP A 123 -8.63 -4.81 3.24
CA ASP A 123 -8.43 -4.80 4.69
C ASP A 123 -9.59 -4.12 5.42
N ILE A 124 -10.26 -3.15 4.79
CA ILE A 124 -11.36 -2.40 5.40
C ILE A 124 -12.50 -3.34 5.81
N GLU A 125 -12.78 -4.38 5.03
CA GLU A 125 -13.87 -5.32 5.36
C GLU A 125 -13.56 -6.09 6.64
N ILE A 126 -12.30 -6.41 6.89
CA ILE A 126 -11.83 -7.05 8.12
C ILE A 126 -11.91 -6.05 9.28
N LEU A 127 -11.38 -4.84 9.07
CA LEU A 127 -11.28 -3.80 10.09
C LEU A 127 -12.64 -3.21 10.51
N LYS A 128 -13.69 -3.33 9.68
CA LYS A 128 -15.05 -2.91 10.07
C LYS A 128 -15.59 -3.68 11.27
N SER A 129 -15.11 -4.90 11.49
CA SER A 129 -15.53 -5.75 12.61
C SER A 129 -14.80 -5.44 13.92
N THR A 130 -13.75 -4.63 13.86
CA THR A 130 -12.91 -4.30 15.02
C THR A 130 -13.23 -2.90 15.55
N GLU A 131 -13.01 -2.71 16.85
CA GLU A 131 -13.16 -1.43 17.52
C GLU A 131 -11.85 -0.63 17.50
N GLY A 132 -11.99 0.69 17.63
CA GLY A 132 -10.88 1.62 17.73
C GLY A 132 -10.29 2.04 16.38
N GLN A 133 -9.13 2.70 16.45
CA GLN A 133 -8.43 3.19 15.29
C GLN A 133 -7.28 2.27 14.92
N HIS A 134 -7.20 1.92 13.65
CA HIS A 134 -6.17 1.03 13.12
C HIS A 134 -5.06 1.83 12.47
N ARG A 135 -3.83 1.35 12.65
CA ARG A 135 -2.65 1.84 11.94
C ARG A 135 -1.90 0.67 11.34
N ILE A 136 -1.27 0.90 10.19
CA ILE A 136 -0.35 -0.05 9.60
C ILE A 136 0.91 -0.10 10.45
N ARG A 137 1.32 -1.29 10.88
CA ARG A 137 2.57 -1.51 11.66
C ARG A 137 3.71 -2.01 10.78
N SER A 138 3.39 -2.82 9.79
CA SER A 138 4.33 -3.24 8.76
C SER A 138 3.64 -3.45 7.44
N ILE A 139 4.44 -3.40 6.38
CA ILE A 139 4.06 -3.78 5.03
C ILE A 139 4.94 -4.96 4.65
N LYS A 140 4.32 -6.01 4.11
CA LYS A 140 5.01 -7.17 3.55
C LYS A 140 4.77 -7.14 2.06
N VAL A 141 5.82 -7.26 1.27
CA VAL A 141 5.72 -7.19 -0.20
C VAL A 141 6.55 -8.30 -0.83
N PHE A 142 5.94 -8.99 -1.78
CA PHE A 142 6.61 -9.85 -2.74
C PHE A 142 6.79 -9.08 -4.04
N TYR A 143 8.01 -9.02 -4.54
CA TYR A 143 8.35 -8.28 -5.77
C TYR A 143 9.56 -8.91 -6.44
N ASP A 144 9.81 -8.60 -7.71
CA ASP A 144 11.05 -8.97 -8.38
C ASP A 144 11.71 -7.75 -9.03
N ASP A 145 12.64 -7.97 -9.95
CA ASP A 145 13.35 -6.87 -10.62
C ASP A 145 12.47 -6.14 -11.66
N GLU A 146 11.25 -6.62 -11.93
CA GLU A 146 10.35 -6.00 -12.88
C GLU A 146 9.06 -5.51 -12.19
N PHE A 147 8.39 -6.37 -11.41
CA PHE A 147 7.00 -6.15 -10.98
C PHE A 147 6.76 -6.38 -9.50
N VAL A 148 5.60 -5.92 -9.04
CA VAL A 148 5.06 -6.23 -7.71
C VAL A 148 4.11 -7.42 -7.79
N HIS A 149 4.29 -8.39 -6.89
CA HIS A 149 3.51 -9.60 -6.85
C HIS A 149 2.42 -9.60 -5.78
N GLY A 150 2.57 -8.88 -4.67
CA GLY A 150 1.51 -8.80 -3.65
C GLY A 150 2.00 -8.39 -2.29
#